data_AF-A0A258MJJ7-F1
#
_entry.id   AF-A0A258MJJ7-F1
#
_cell.length_a   1.000
_cell.length_b   1.000
_cell.length_c   1.000
_cell.angle_alpha   90.00
_cell.angle_beta   90.00
_cell.angle_gamma   90.00
#
_symmetry.space_group_name_H-M   'P 1'
#
loop_
_entity.id
_entity.type
_entity.pdbx_description
1 polymer ?
#
loop_
_entity_poly.entity_id
_entity_poly.type
_entity_poly.pdbx_seq_one_letter_code
_entity_poly.pdbx_strand_id
1 'polypeptide(L)'
;MAGMPTALINRATAIMEQLEKEHVREEAGNQTLRESGNNIVSEAVQNASVPKVQLSIFDAHTETFESIRAKLNAIDINQLTPVEALMKLNEIKNMLK
;
A
#
# COMPACT_ATOMS: atom_id res chain seq x y z
N MET A 1 -2.51 39.35 16.30
CA MET A 1 -3.47 38.34 15.79
C MET A 1 -2.65 37.17 15.27
N ALA A 2 -2.56 36.07 16.01
CA ALA A 2 -1.86 34.88 15.54
C ALA A 2 -2.71 34.25 14.44
N GLY A 3 -2.38 34.56 13.18
CA GLY A 3 -3.07 33.99 12.04
C GLY A 3 -2.68 32.52 11.90
N MET A 4 -3.65 31.63 11.94
CA MET A 4 -3.47 30.25 11.50
C MET A 4 -3.00 30.27 10.03
N PRO A 5 -1.95 29.53 9.65
CA PRO A 5 -1.46 29.48 8.28
C PRO A 5 -2.58 29.16 7.29
N THR A 6 -2.75 29.97 6.26
CA THR A 6 -3.78 29.79 5.22
C THR A 6 -3.67 28.43 4.53
N ALA A 7 -2.46 27.86 4.44
CA ALA A 7 -2.23 26.53 3.93
C ALA A 7 -2.93 25.42 4.74
N LEU A 8 -3.02 25.56 6.07
CA LEU A 8 -3.72 24.60 6.93
C LEU A 8 -5.23 24.73 6.78
N ILE A 9 -5.74 25.95 6.66
CA ILE A 9 -7.17 26.22 6.43
C ILE A 9 -7.60 25.60 5.11
N ASN A 10 -6.86 25.86 4.03
CA ASN A 10 -7.16 25.30 2.71
C ASN A 10 -7.12 23.76 2.72
N ARG A 11 -6.17 23.17 3.46
CA ARG A 11 -6.09 21.71 3.60
C ARG A 11 -7.28 21.14 4.38
N ALA A 12 -7.68 21.79 5.47
CA ALA A 12 -8.83 21.37 6.26
C ALA A 12 -10.13 21.45 5.46
N THR A 13 -10.33 22.52 4.68
CA THR A 13 -11.49 22.67 3.78
C THR A 13 -11.52 21.58 2.71
N ALA A 14 -10.38 21.24 2.10
CA ALA A 14 -10.30 20.17 1.10
C ALA A 14 -10.62 18.78 1.70
N ILE A 15 -10.18 18.51 2.93
CA ILE A 15 -10.51 17.27 3.64
C ILE A 15 -12.00 17.21 3.98
N MET A 16 -12.59 18.33 4.40
CA MET A 16 -14.03 18.43 4.70
C MET A 16 -14.88 18.14 3.46
N GLU A 17 -14.55 18.74 2.30
CA GLU A 17 -15.26 18.50 1.04
C GLU A 17 -15.16 17.03 0.59
N GLN A 18 -14.02 16.37 0.85
CA GLN A 18 -13.84 14.95 0.57
C GLN A 18 -14.70 14.07 1.49
N LEU A 19 -14.77 14.39 2.78
CA LEU A 19 -15.59 13.65 3.75
C LEU A 19 -17.09 13.83 3.50
N GLU A 20 -17.53 15.00 3.05
CA GLU A 20 -18.92 15.22 2.63
C GLU A 20 -19.28 14.36 1.41
N LYS A 21 -18.39 14.25 0.41
CA LYS A 21 -18.60 13.39 -0.76
C LYS A 21 -18.64 11.91 -0.41
N GLU A 22 -17.79 11.45 0.52
CA GLU A 22 -17.80 10.08 1.03
C GLU A 22 -19.09 9.81 1.81
N HIS A 23 -19.51 10.71 2.69
CA HIS A 23 -20.73 10.54 3.50
C HIS A 23 -22.01 10.54 2.63
N VAL A 24 -22.08 11.43 1.62
CA VAL A 24 -23.19 11.43 0.64
C VAL A 24 -23.19 10.16 -0.21
N ARG A 25 -22.02 9.60 -0.56
CA ARG A 25 -21.91 8.30 -1.23
C ARG A 25 -22.33 7.13 -0.36
N GLU A 26 -22.06 7.20 0.94
CA GLU A 26 -22.46 6.18 1.92
C GLU A 26 -23.98 6.19 2.13
N GLU A 27 -24.61 7.36 2.21
CA GLU A 27 -26.07 7.49 2.30
C GLU A 27 -26.80 7.09 1.02
N ALA A 28 -26.24 7.42 -0.16
CA ALA A 28 -26.78 6.98 -1.45
C ALA A 28 -26.46 5.49 -1.77
N GLY A 29 -25.50 4.89 -1.06
CA GLY A 29 -24.92 3.58 -1.36
C GLY A 29 -25.60 2.38 -0.69
N ASN A 30 -26.57 2.61 0.20
CA ASN A 30 -27.27 1.52 0.91
C ASN A 30 -28.24 0.70 0.03
N GLN A 31 -28.21 0.89 -1.30
CA GLN A 31 -28.97 0.05 -2.25
C GLN A 31 -28.12 -0.68 -3.30
N THR A 32 -26.81 -0.43 -3.38
CA THR A 32 -25.94 -1.07 -4.41
C THR A 32 -24.59 -1.52 -3.87
N LEU A 33 -24.47 -1.71 -2.55
CA LEU A 33 -23.27 -2.20 -1.91
C LEU A 33 -23.18 -3.73 -2.04
N ARG A 34 -22.74 -4.25 -3.19
CA ARG A 34 -22.27 -5.64 -3.23
C ARG A 34 -21.34 -6.08 -4.37
N GLU A 35 -21.14 -5.32 -5.44
CA GLU A 35 -20.53 -5.92 -6.64
C GLU A 35 -19.33 -5.20 -7.28
N SER A 36 -18.75 -4.14 -6.71
CA SER A 36 -17.60 -3.47 -7.38
C SER A 36 -16.53 -2.94 -6.43
N GLY A 37 -16.00 -3.84 -5.61
CA GLY A 37 -14.94 -3.53 -4.63
C GLY A 37 -13.50 -3.48 -5.18
N ASN A 38 -13.24 -3.51 -6.49
CA ASN A 38 -11.86 -3.70 -6.98
C ASN A 38 -11.36 -2.75 -8.10
N ASN A 39 -12.17 -1.78 -8.56
CA ASN A 39 -11.79 -0.98 -9.74
C ASN A 39 -11.78 0.55 -9.55
N ILE A 40 -12.07 1.09 -8.36
CA ILE A 40 -12.21 2.54 -8.16
C ILE A 40 -10.94 3.20 -7.59
N VAL A 41 -9.99 2.40 -7.09
CA VAL A 41 -8.76 2.89 -6.45
C VAL A 41 -7.75 3.43 -7.48
N SER A 42 -7.90 3.06 -8.76
CA SER A 42 -6.97 3.38 -9.84
C SER A 42 -7.16 4.75 -10.50
N GLU A 43 -8.37 5.31 -10.52
CA GLU A 43 -8.64 6.61 -11.18
C GLU A 43 -8.40 7.83 -10.28
N ALA A 44 -8.58 7.71 -8.97
CA ALA A 44 -8.39 8.82 -8.03
C ALA A 44 -6.91 9.23 -7.85
N VAL A 45 -5.97 8.42 -8.34
CA VAL A 45 -4.52 8.62 -8.18
C VAL A 45 -3.92 9.47 -9.32
N GLN A 46 -4.61 9.65 -10.44
CA GLN A 46 -4.04 10.33 -11.63
C GLN A 46 -4.12 11.86 -11.61
N ASN A 47 -5.02 12.48 -10.84
CA ASN A 47 -5.23 13.94 -10.87
C ASN A 47 -4.58 14.73 -9.72
N ALA A 48 -3.89 14.07 -8.78
CA ALA A 48 -3.20 14.76 -7.71
C ALA A 48 -1.71 14.95 -8.05
N SER A 49 -1.43 15.97 -8.89
CA SER A 49 -0.09 16.54 -9.10
C SER A 49 0.43 17.25 -7.83
N VAL A 50 0.53 16.51 -6.74
CA VAL A 50 1.34 16.87 -5.58
C VAL A 50 2.56 15.97 -5.68
N PRO A 51 3.79 16.50 -5.72
CA PRO A 51 4.99 15.67 -5.71
C PRO A 51 5.01 14.96 -4.35
N LYS A 52 4.43 13.77 -4.33
CA LYS A 52 4.41 12.84 -3.21
C LYS A 52 5.79 12.20 -3.14
N VAL A 53 6.80 13.02 -2.89
CA VAL A 53 8.14 12.59 -2.47
C VAL A 53 8.04 12.27 -0.98
N GLN A 54 7.15 11.35 -0.65
CA GLN A 54 7.20 10.64 0.62
C GLN A 54 8.30 9.60 0.41
N LEU A 55 9.41 9.70 1.15
CA LEU A 55 10.50 8.74 1.02
C LEU A 55 9.98 7.33 1.28
N SER A 56 9.92 6.56 0.20
CA SER A 56 9.71 5.11 0.11
C SER A 56 10.92 4.34 0.64
N ILE A 57 11.47 4.72 1.80
CA ILE A 57 12.60 4.02 2.46
C ILE A 57 12.23 2.59 2.89
N PHE A 58 10.94 2.28 2.95
CA PHE A 58 10.46 0.91 3.18
C PHE A 58 10.14 0.19 1.86
N ASP A 59 9.94 0.88 0.74
CA ASP A 59 9.38 0.29 -0.48
C ASP A 59 10.38 -0.60 -1.24
N ALA A 60 11.62 -0.10 -1.44
CA ALA A 60 12.66 -0.85 -2.13
C ALA A 60 13.13 -2.08 -1.34
N HIS A 61 13.12 -2.01 0.00
CA HIS A 61 13.36 -3.18 0.85
C HIS A 61 12.14 -4.09 0.91
N THR A 62 10.92 -3.55 0.86
CA THR A 62 9.70 -4.36 0.91
C THR A 62 9.60 -5.30 -0.28
N GLU A 63 9.99 -4.89 -1.49
CA GLU A 63 9.96 -5.78 -2.66
C GLU A 63 10.89 -7.00 -2.49
N THR A 64 12.12 -6.79 -2.01
CA THR A 64 13.07 -7.88 -1.78
C THR A 64 12.63 -8.77 -0.61
N PHE A 65 12.14 -8.19 0.49
CA PHE A 65 11.61 -8.97 1.62
C PHE A 65 10.34 -9.74 1.28
N GLU A 66 9.46 -9.20 0.43
CA GLU A 66 8.25 -9.89 -0.02
C GLU A 66 8.62 -11.09 -0.90
N SER A 67 9.60 -10.93 -1.79
CA SER A 67 10.11 -12.04 -2.62
C SER A 67 10.74 -13.16 -1.77
N ILE A 68 11.46 -12.80 -0.71
CA ILE A 68 12.05 -13.76 0.25
C ILE A 68 10.94 -14.47 1.04
N ARG A 69 9.92 -13.73 1.48
CA ARG A 69 8.78 -14.28 2.20
C ARG A 69 7.98 -15.26 1.33
N ALA A 70 7.74 -14.93 0.06
CA ALA A 70 7.09 -15.82 -0.90
C ALA A 70 7.89 -17.12 -1.10
N LYS A 71 9.22 -17.01 -1.24
CA LYS A 71 10.11 -18.18 -1.36
C LYS A 71 10.10 -19.05 -0.10
N LEU A 72 10.13 -18.45 1.09
CA LEU A 72 10.07 -19.18 2.36
C LEU A 72 8.75 -19.92 2.55
N ASN A 73 7.62 -19.31 2.20
CA ASN A 73 6.30 -19.94 2.27
C ASN A 73 6.12 -21.10 1.27
N ALA A 74 6.84 -21.07 0.14
CA ALA A 74 6.80 -22.14 -0.86
C ALA A 74 7.69 -23.35 -0.51
N ILE A 75 8.53 -23.26 0.52
CA ILE A 75 9.40 -24.37 0.93
C ILE A 75 8.61 -25.33 1.84
N ASP A 76 8.40 -26.55 1.35
CA ASP A 76 7.95 -27.66 2.19
C ASP A 76 9.15 -28.28 2.91
N ILE A 77 9.19 -28.11 4.24
CA ILE A 77 10.26 -28.60 5.10
C ILE A 77 10.28 -30.14 5.15
N ASN A 78 9.13 -30.80 4.94
CA ASN A 78 9.01 -32.25 5.08
C ASN A 78 9.55 -33.04 3.88
N GLN A 79 9.74 -32.37 2.74
CA GLN A 79 10.21 -32.99 1.49
C GLN A 79 11.63 -32.56 1.11
N LEU A 80 12.30 -31.78 1.97
CA LEU A 80 13.59 -31.21 1.65
C LEU A 80 14.73 -32.07 2.20
N THR A 81 15.70 -32.39 1.35
CA THR A 81 16.94 -33.03 1.81
C THR A 81 17.85 -32.00 2.48
N PRO A 82 18.75 -32.43 3.39
CA PRO A 82 19.66 -31.51 4.08
C PRO A 82 20.54 -30.67 3.14
N VAL A 83 20.93 -31.23 1.99
CA VAL A 83 21.73 -30.54 0.98
C VAL A 83 20.90 -29.45 0.28
N GLU A 84 19.66 -29.76 -0.09
CA GLU A 84 18.74 -28.78 -0.70
C GLU A 84 18.40 -27.64 0.26
N ALA A 85 18.25 -27.94 1.56
CA ALA A 85 18.06 -26.92 2.59
C ALA A 85 19.20 -25.90 2.60
N LEU A 86 20.45 -26.39 2.59
CA LEU A 86 21.63 -25.55 2.58
C LEU A 86 21.73 -24.71 1.29
N MET A 87 21.39 -25.30 0.14
CA MET A 87 21.38 -24.57 -1.14
C MET A 87 20.34 -23.45 -1.15
N LYS A 88 19.09 -23.73 -0.73
CA LYS A 88 18.01 -22.72 -0.66
C LYS A 88 18.31 -21.61 0.34
N LEU A 89 18.92 -21.94 1.48
CA LEU A 89 19.38 -20.93 2.45
C LEU A 89 20.48 -20.04 1.86
N ASN A 90 21.39 -20.60 1.07
CA ASN A 90 22.43 -19.81 0.40
C ASN A 90 21.85 -18.87 -0.66
N GLU A 91 20.84 -19.32 -1.42
CA GLU A 91 20.11 -18.47 -2.37
C GLU A 91 19.44 -17.29 -1.68
N ILE A 92 18.70 -17.54 -0.59
CA ILE A 92 18.05 -16.48 0.20
C ILE A 92 19.08 -15.50 0.76
N LYS A 93 20.22 -16.01 1.24
CA LYS A 93 21.33 -15.17 1.74
C LYS A 93 21.90 -14.26 0.65
N ASN A 94 21.99 -14.73 -0.60
CA ASN A 94 22.47 -13.93 -1.72
C ASN A 94 21.47 -12.83 -2.13
N MET A 95 20.16 -13.02 -1.90
CA MET A 95 19.13 -12.02 -2.14
C MET A 95 19.12 -10.87 -1.11
N LEU A 96 19.75 -11.06 0.04
CA LEU A 96 19.89 -10.06 1.11
C LEU A 96 21.14 -9.18 0.97
N LYS A 97 22.03 -9.48 0.01
CA LYS A 97 23.19 -8.65 -0.33
C LYS A 97 22.83 -7.61 -1.39
#